data_AF-A0A7Z0DSL5-F1
#
_entry.id   AF-A0A7Z0DSL5-F1
#
_cell.length_a   1.000
_cell.length_b   1.000
_cell.length_c   1.000
_cell.angle_alpha   90.00
_cell.angle_beta   90.00
_cell.angle_gamma   90.00
#
_symmetry.space_group_name_H-M   'P 1'
#
loop_
_entity.id
_entity.type
_entity.pdbx_description
1 polymer ?
#
loop_
_entity_poly.entity_id
_entity_poly.type
_entity_poly.pdbx_seq_one_letter_code
_entity_poly.pdbx_strand_id
1 'polypeptide(L)'
;MSRREPESPHHVRDQLSAAAHRLAGAAGSAWASGFSMIVVAALLTVGVVNGFPSWWQNLVYSVASIVSLLLLFSIQHSTNRQTKAILLKLDELVEAVDGADENVVAMEDRDLEDQEHIRDQHHR
;
A
#
# COMPACT_ATOMS: atom_id res chain seq x y z
N MET A 1 -37.29 25.43 19.67
CA MET A 1 -37.68 24.80 18.39
C MET A 1 -36.70 23.67 18.10
N SER A 2 -37.20 22.42 18.11
CA SER A 2 -36.44 21.20 17.86
C SER A 2 -36.07 21.11 16.37
N ARG A 3 -34.78 20.99 16.05
CA ARG A 3 -34.30 20.67 14.70
C ARG A 3 -33.80 19.23 14.74
N ARG A 4 -34.54 18.33 14.08
CA ARG A 4 -34.19 16.93 13.87
C ARG A 4 -32.96 16.89 12.96
N GLU A 5 -31.86 16.31 13.43
CA GLU A 5 -30.73 15.96 12.57
C GLU A 5 -31.04 14.64 11.82
N PRO A 6 -30.77 14.56 10.51
CA PRO A 6 -31.08 13.40 9.69
C PRO A 6 -30.12 12.23 9.96
N GLU A 7 -30.68 11.02 9.98
CA GLU A 7 -29.99 9.77 10.31
C GLU A 7 -28.84 9.46 9.34
N SER A 8 -27.64 9.27 9.91
CA SER A 8 -26.38 9.07 9.19
C SER A 8 -26.15 7.60 8.78
N PRO A 9 -25.50 7.35 7.62
CA PRO A 9 -25.42 6.05 6.94
C PRO A 9 -24.34 5.12 7.53
N HIS A 10 -24.44 4.79 8.81
CA HIS A 10 -23.46 3.91 9.49
C HIS A 10 -23.58 2.43 9.10
N HIS A 11 -24.75 1.98 8.65
CA HIS A 11 -25.03 0.56 8.43
C HIS A 11 -24.21 -0.11 7.31
N VAL A 12 -23.93 0.59 6.22
CA VAL A 12 -23.18 0.03 5.07
C VAL A 12 -21.70 -0.17 5.37
N ARG A 13 -21.10 0.74 6.16
CA ARG A 13 -19.69 0.64 6.58
C ARG A 13 -19.52 -0.45 7.63
N ASP A 14 -20.50 -0.63 8.51
CA ASP A 14 -20.51 -1.68 9.52
C ASP A 14 -20.68 -3.08 8.90
N GLN A 15 -21.51 -3.21 7.85
CA GLN A 15 -21.67 -4.47 7.13
C GLN A 15 -20.44 -4.83 6.28
N LEU A 16 -19.85 -3.83 5.61
CA LEU A 16 -18.60 -4.00 4.85
C LEU A 16 -17.42 -4.35 5.77
N SER A 17 -17.30 -3.68 6.91
CA SER A 17 -16.25 -3.97 7.89
C SER A 17 -16.44 -5.32 8.58
N ALA A 18 -17.68 -5.72 8.87
CA ALA A 18 -17.98 -7.06 9.41
C ALA A 18 -17.69 -8.18 8.38
N ALA A 19 -18.02 -7.98 7.10
CA ALA A 19 -17.67 -8.90 6.03
C ALA A 19 -16.15 -8.96 5.81
N ALA A 20 -15.48 -7.81 5.83
CA ALA A 20 -14.02 -7.70 5.71
C ALA A 20 -13.31 -8.36 6.89
N HIS A 21 -13.80 -8.22 8.13
CA HIS A 21 -13.21 -8.89 9.29
C HIS A 21 -13.41 -10.40 9.28
N ARG A 22 -14.55 -10.91 8.78
CA ARG A 22 -14.76 -12.35 8.61
C ARG A 22 -13.88 -12.94 7.51
N LEU A 23 -13.72 -12.21 6.40
CA LEU A 23 -12.81 -12.58 5.31
C LEU A 23 -11.34 -12.52 5.77
N ALA A 24 -10.96 -11.49 6.53
CA ALA A 24 -9.61 -11.35 7.09
C ALA A 24 -9.30 -12.43 8.13
N GLY A 25 -10.28 -12.81 8.96
CA GLY A 25 -10.14 -13.93 9.90
C GLY A 25 -9.98 -15.28 9.20
N ALA A 26 -10.62 -15.47 8.04
CA ALA A 26 -10.44 -16.66 7.21
C ALA A 26 -9.10 -16.65 6.43
N ALA A 27 -8.64 -15.47 6.00
CA ALA A 27 -7.38 -15.28 5.28
C ALA A 27 -6.12 -15.34 6.16
N GLY A 28 -6.24 -15.13 7.48
CA GLY A 28 -5.12 -15.15 8.43
C GLY A 28 -4.82 -16.49 9.09
N SER A 29 -5.64 -17.52 8.87
CA SER A 29 -5.42 -18.86 9.42
C SER A 29 -4.50 -19.69 8.50
N ALA A 30 -3.73 -20.64 9.05
CA ALA A 30 -2.92 -21.61 8.28
C ALA A 30 -3.70 -22.30 7.13
N TRP A 31 -5.03 -22.33 7.23
CA TRP A 31 -5.96 -22.75 6.18
C TRP A 31 -5.92 -21.90 4.91
N ALA A 32 -5.64 -20.60 4.98
CA ALA A 32 -5.54 -19.73 3.81
C ALA A 32 -4.33 -20.07 2.94
N SER A 33 -3.21 -20.44 3.57
CA SER A 33 -2.02 -20.92 2.87
C SER A 33 -2.29 -22.27 2.19
N GLY A 34 -2.97 -23.18 2.88
CA GLY A 34 -3.38 -24.47 2.31
C GLY A 34 -4.36 -24.32 1.14
N PHE A 35 -5.35 -23.43 1.29
CA PHE A 35 -6.33 -23.13 0.25
C PHE A 35 -5.68 -22.50 -1.00
N SER A 36 -4.76 -21.55 -0.81
CA SER A 36 -3.97 -20.96 -1.92
C SER A 36 -3.20 -22.02 -2.69
N MET A 37 -2.56 -22.97 -1.98
CA MET A 37 -1.85 -24.09 -2.62
C MET A 37 -2.78 -24.97 -3.46
N ILE A 38 -3.98 -25.28 -2.95
CA ILE A 38 -4.99 -26.06 -3.68
C ILE A 38 -5.47 -25.32 -4.92
N VAL A 39 -5.71 -24.01 -4.82
CA VAL A 39 -6.14 -23.18 -5.96
C VAL A 39 -5.06 -23.17 -7.04
N VAL A 40 -3.80 -22.97 -6.68
CA VAL A 40 -2.66 -23.02 -7.63
C VAL A 40 -2.56 -24.39 -8.28
N ALA A 41 -2.64 -25.47 -7.50
CA ALA A 41 -2.60 -26.84 -8.03
C ALA A 41 -3.76 -27.13 -8.98
N ALA A 42 -4.98 -26.67 -8.66
CA ALA A 42 -6.15 -26.81 -9.52
C ALA A 42 -5.97 -26.07 -10.85
N LEU A 43 -5.49 -24.82 -10.82
CA LEU A 43 -5.18 -24.04 -12.03
C LEU A 43 -4.14 -24.78 -12.90
N LEU A 44 -3.05 -25.26 -12.30
CA LEU A 44 -2.03 -26.01 -13.03
C LEU A 44 -2.58 -27.30 -13.65
N THR A 45 -3.41 -28.04 -12.92
CA THR A 45 -4.04 -29.27 -13.41
C THR A 45 -4.95 -28.99 -14.60
N VAL A 46 -5.76 -27.93 -14.53
CA VAL A 46 -6.61 -27.50 -15.66
C VAL A 46 -5.76 -27.15 -16.87
N GLY A 47 -4.65 -26.45 -16.68
CA GLY A 47 -3.70 -26.14 -17.75
C GLY A 47 -3.12 -27.40 -18.41
N VAL A 48 -2.61 -28.35 -17.61
CA VAL A 48 -1.98 -29.59 -18.12
C VAL A 48 -2.97 -30.49 -18.84
N VAL A 49 -4.18 -30.68 -18.29
CA VAL A 49 -5.22 -31.54 -18.91
C VAL A 49 -5.67 -30.99 -20.27
N ASN A 50 -5.72 -29.67 -20.42
CA ASN A 50 -6.15 -29.03 -21.67
C ASN A 50 -4.98 -28.69 -22.62
N GLY A 51 -3.74 -29.06 -22.29
CA GLY A 51 -2.56 -28.78 -23.11
C GLY A 51 -2.18 -27.31 -23.19
N PHE A 52 -2.47 -26.52 -22.14
CA PHE A 52 -2.23 -25.08 -22.04
C PHE A 52 -2.75 -24.27 -23.24
N PRO A 53 -4.07 -24.21 -23.45
CA PRO A 53 -4.63 -23.47 -24.58
C PRO A 53 -4.38 -21.95 -24.45
N SER A 54 -4.37 -21.23 -25.56
CA SER A 54 -4.03 -19.80 -25.60
C SER A 54 -4.92 -18.92 -24.70
N TRP A 55 -6.23 -19.18 -24.66
CA TRP A 55 -7.17 -18.45 -23.80
C TRP A 55 -6.88 -18.64 -22.31
N TRP A 56 -6.42 -19.84 -21.92
CA TRP A 56 -6.06 -20.17 -20.55
C TRP A 56 -4.79 -19.42 -20.12
N GLN A 57 -3.76 -19.45 -20.97
CA GLN A 57 -2.52 -18.73 -20.71
C GLN A 57 -2.78 -17.21 -20.61
N ASN A 58 -3.55 -16.65 -21.54
CA ASN A 58 -3.93 -15.24 -21.53
C ASN A 58 -4.62 -14.86 -20.22
N LEU A 59 -5.55 -15.69 -19.74
CA LEU A 59 -6.22 -15.48 -18.45
C LEU A 59 -5.21 -15.42 -17.30
N VAL A 60 -4.32 -16.40 -17.19
CA VAL A 60 -3.32 -16.47 -16.10
C VAL A 60 -2.38 -15.28 -16.15
N TYR A 61 -1.85 -14.92 -17.32
CA TYR A 61 -0.95 -13.78 -17.47
C TYR A 61 -1.62 -12.44 -17.14
N SER A 62 -2.87 -12.23 -17.59
CA SER A 62 -3.62 -11.01 -17.28
C SER A 62 -3.97 -10.91 -15.80
N VAL A 63 -4.29 -12.02 -15.14
CA VAL A 63 -4.56 -12.00 -13.69
C VAL A 63 -3.26 -11.75 -12.90
N ALA A 64 -2.15 -12.40 -13.28
CA ALA A 64 -0.86 -12.21 -12.63
C ALA A 64 -0.37 -10.76 -12.74
N SER A 65 -0.59 -10.09 -13.89
CA SER A 65 -0.23 -8.68 -14.04
C SER A 65 -1.05 -7.78 -13.12
N ILE A 66 -2.36 -8.00 -13.01
CA ILE A 66 -3.22 -7.26 -12.07
C ILE A 66 -2.75 -7.46 -10.63
N VAL A 67 -2.50 -8.71 -10.21
CA VAL A 67 -2.01 -9.02 -8.85
C VAL A 67 -0.68 -8.33 -8.58
N SER A 68 0.24 -8.35 -9.55
CA SER A 68 1.53 -7.66 -9.45
C SER A 68 1.37 -6.14 -9.29
N LEU A 69 0.47 -5.51 -10.07
CA LEU A 69 0.16 -4.09 -9.93
C LEU A 69 -0.41 -3.75 -8.55
N LEU A 70 -1.32 -4.59 -8.04
CA LEU A 70 -1.87 -4.43 -6.69
C LEU A 70 -0.79 -4.58 -5.62
N LEU A 71 0.10 -5.55 -5.77
CA LEU A 71 1.23 -5.75 -4.89
C LEU A 71 2.16 -4.52 -4.92
N LEU A 72 2.51 -4.03 -6.10
CA LEU A 72 3.36 -2.86 -6.27
C LEU A 72 2.72 -1.63 -5.61
N PHE A 73 1.44 -1.39 -5.85
CA PHE A 73 0.70 -0.30 -5.22
C PHE A 73 0.63 -0.46 -3.70
N SER A 74 0.37 -1.66 -3.19
CA SER A 74 0.33 -1.95 -1.75
C SER A 74 1.68 -1.71 -1.09
N ILE A 75 2.77 -2.13 -1.72
CA ILE A 75 4.13 -1.89 -1.25
C ILE A 75 4.40 -0.39 -1.28
N GLN A 76 4.15 0.29 -2.41
CA GLN A 76 4.36 1.73 -2.55
C GLN A 76 3.58 2.53 -1.51
N HIS A 77 2.32 2.17 -1.23
CA HIS A 77 1.51 2.83 -0.20
C HIS A 77 2.13 2.68 1.19
N SER A 78 2.56 1.47 1.55
CA SER A 78 3.20 1.19 2.84
C SER A 78 4.55 1.90 2.94
N THR A 79 5.38 1.82 1.90
CA THR A 79 6.68 2.47 1.82
C THR A 79 6.55 3.99 1.92
N ASN A 80 5.62 4.61 1.18
CA ASN A 80 5.41 6.05 1.23
C ASN A 80 5.09 6.54 2.66
N ARG A 81 4.22 5.81 3.37
CA ARG A 81 3.91 6.11 4.77
C ARG A 81 5.12 5.93 5.69
N GLN A 82 5.93 4.89 5.47
CA GLN A 82 7.13 4.63 6.26
C GLN A 82 8.21 5.69 6.01
N THR A 83 8.46 6.07 4.76
CA THR A 83 9.41 7.12 4.37
C THR A 83 9.06 8.44 5.04
N LYS A 84 7.80 8.88 4.98
CA LYS A 84 7.36 10.12 5.64
C LYS A 84 7.58 10.10 7.17
N ALA A 85 7.36 8.95 7.81
CA ALA A 85 7.61 8.82 9.24
C ALA A 85 9.10 8.82 9.59
N ILE A 86 9.97 8.39 8.68
CA ILE A 86 11.43 8.47 8.84
C ILE A 86 11.90 9.92 8.68
N LEU A 87 11.43 10.63 7.66
CA LEU A 87 11.76 12.04 7.41
C LEU A 87 11.38 12.92 8.59
N LEU A 88 10.15 12.82 9.09
CA LEU A 88 9.71 13.57 10.27
C LEU A 88 10.56 13.31 11.52
N LYS A 89 11.01 12.07 11.72
CA LYS A 89 11.90 11.73 12.84
C LYS A 89 13.30 12.31 12.66
N LEU A 90 13.78 12.39 11.42
CA LEU A 90 15.06 12.99 11.11
C LEU A 90 15.00 14.51 11.29
N ASP A 91 13.91 15.14 10.86
CA ASP A 91 13.66 16.58 11.06
C ASP A 91 13.74 16.94 12.55
N GLU A 92 13.02 16.21 13.41
CA GLU A 92 13.06 16.43 14.86
C GLU A 92 14.48 16.25 15.45
N LEU A 93 15.24 15.28 14.95
CA LEU A 93 16.62 15.08 15.38
C LEU A 93 17.54 16.20 14.91
N VAL A 94 17.35 16.74 13.71
CA VAL A 94 18.13 17.86 13.18
C VAL A 94 17.80 19.14 13.95
N GLU A 95 16.53 19.40 14.24
CA GLU A 95 16.09 20.57 15.00
C GLU A 95 16.58 20.53 16.46
N ALA A 96 16.75 19.35 17.04
CA ALA A 96 17.31 19.18 18.39
C ALA A 96 18.84 19.37 18.47
N VAL A 97 19.55 19.46 17.34
CA VAL A 97 21.02 19.59 17.29
C VAL A 97 21.42 21.06 17.20
N ASP A 98 22.14 21.54 18.22
CA ASP A 98 22.60 22.93 18.27
C ASP A 98 23.60 23.24 17.15
N GLY A 99 23.31 24.25 16.33
CA GLY A 99 24.10 24.63 15.15
C GLY A 99 23.79 23.87 13.86
N ALA A 100 22.75 23.03 13.83
CA ALA A 100 22.26 22.44 12.58
C ALA A 100 21.58 23.49 11.68
N ASP A 101 21.67 23.31 10.36
CA ASP A 101 21.01 24.22 9.41
C ASP A 101 19.51 23.94 9.33
N GLU A 102 18.71 24.84 9.88
CA GLU A 102 17.24 24.76 9.84
C GLU A 102 16.69 24.75 8.41
N ASN A 103 17.46 25.22 7.42
CA ASN A 103 17.03 25.20 6.02
C ASN A 103 16.95 23.79 5.43
N VAL A 104 17.56 22.76 6.05
CA VAL A 104 17.45 21.37 5.58
C VAL A 104 16.26 20.61 6.18
N VAL A 105 15.55 21.20 7.14
CA VAL A 105 14.34 20.63 7.74
C VAL A 105 13.18 20.70 6.74
N ALA A 106 12.42 19.61 6.63
CA ALA A 106 11.30 19.45 5.70
C ALA A 106 11.69 19.72 4.22
N MET A 107 12.94 19.38 3.87
CA MET A 107 13.49 19.58 2.52
C MET A 107 12.73 18.78 1.45
N GLU A 108 12.14 17.63 1.79
CA GLU A 108 11.39 16.77 0.86
C GLU A 108 10.13 17.43 0.31
N ASP A 109 9.56 18.38 1.06
CA ASP A 109 8.32 19.08 0.70
C ASP A 109 8.61 20.34 -0.14
N ARG A 110 9.89 20.72 -0.33
CA ARG A 110 10.30 21.87 -1.14
C ARG A 110 10.40 21.53 -2.63
N ASP A 111 10.25 22.55 -3.47
CA ASP A 111 10.42 22.41 -4.92
C ASP A 111 11.87 22.05 -5.28
N LEU A 112 12.05 21.36 -6.41
CA LEU A 112 13.37 20.87 -6.84
C LEU A 112 14.39 22.00 -6.97
N GLU A 113 14.01 23.16 -7.53
CA GLU A 113 14.91 24.33 -7.67
C GLU A 113 15.40 24.85 -6.32
N ASP A 114 14.54 24.87 -5.30
CA ASP A 114 14.91 25.28 -3.94
C ASP A 114 15.85 24.25 -3.29
N GLN A 115 15.61 22.96 -3.53
CA GLN A 115 16.49 21.90 -3.06
C GLN A 115 17.90 21.99 -3.67
N GLU A 116 18.00 22.32 -4.96
CA GLU A 116 19.28 22.51 -5.63
C GLU A 116 20.04 23.72 -5.09
N HIS A 117 19.35 24.84 -4.83
CA HIS A 117 19.96 26.05 -4.31
C HIS A 117 20.55 25.83 -2.91
N ILE A 118 19.83 25.15 -2.02
CA ILE A 118 20.31 24.86 -0.65
C ILE A 118 21.48 23.86 -0.69
N ARG A 119 21.42 22.87 -1.59
CA ARG A 119 22.54 21.94 -1.84
C ARG A 119 23.81 22.70 -2.25
N ASP A 120 23.69 23.69 -3.14
CA ASP A 120 24.83 24.48 -3.62
C ASP A 120 25.40 25.43 -2.56
N GLN A 121 24.59 25.88 -1.60
CA GLN A 121 25.06 26.66 -0.45
C GLN A 121 25.86 25.82 0.55
N HIS A 122 25.45 24.56 0.78
CA HIS A 122 26.12 23.65 1.72
C HIS A 122 27.43 23.04 1.19
N HIS A 123 27.62 22.97 -0.12
CA HIS A 123 28.82 22.41 -0.74
C HIS A 123 29.97 23.43 -0.94
N ARG A 124 29.90 24.62 -0.34
CA ARG A 124 30.96 25.64 -0.33
C ARG A 124 31.65 25.74 1.02
#